data_AF-A0A1Q3D0I2-F1
#
_entry.id   AF-A0A1Q3D0I2-F1
#
_cell.length_a   1.000
_cell.length_b   1.000
_cell.length_c   1.000
_cell.angle_alpha   90.00
_cell.angle_beta   90.00
_cell.angle_gamma   90.00
#
_symmetry.space_group_name_H-M   'P 1'
#
loop_
_entity.id
_entity.type
_entity.pdbx_description
1 polymer ?
#
loop_
_entity_poly.entity_id
_entity_poly.type
_entity_poly.pdbx_seq_one_letter_code
_entity_poly.pdbx_strand_id
1 'polypeptide(L)'
;MSRTLLNENNLPKYFWAETINTSCYILNRISITSILKKTPYELWRGRKPNISYFHTFGCKCFIHNNGKEHLGKFDSKVDKGIFLGYSSSSRAYRCFNKRTLLVEDSMHVVFDESNPKLPKEVIVDDCVDFIENGVNKINLDETKREESTEEETP
;
A
#
# COMPACT_ATOMS: atom_id res chain seq x y z
N MET A 1 2.88 5.54 -17.08
CA MET A 1 1.96 4.68 -16.29
C MET A 1 1.68 5.29 -14.90
N SER A 2 2.67 5.85 -14.20
CA SER A 2 2.43 6.34 -12.83
C SER A 2 1.40 7.48 -12.73
N ARG A 3 1.48 8.50 -13.60
CA ARG A 3 0.50 9.60 -13.60
C ARG A 3 -0.94 9.12 -13.83
N THR A 4 -1.12 8.13 -14.71
CA THR A 4 -2.45 7.60 -15.03
C THR A 4 -3.01 6.77 -13.87
N LEU A 5 -2.17 5.94 -13.22
CA LEU A 5 -2.55 5.13 -12.05
C LEU A 5 -3.04 5.99 -10.87
N LEU A 6 -2.38 7.12 -10.59
CA LEU A 6 -2.83 8.05 -9.54
C LEU A 6 -4.17 8.71 -9.88
N ASN A 7 -4.33 9.16 -11.12
CA ASN A 7 -5.52 9.89 -11.54
C ASN A 7 -6.76 8.98 -11.68
N GLU A 8 -6.59 7.72 -12.07
CA GLU A 8 -7.68 6.78 -12.31
C GLU A 8 -8.57 6.57 -11.08
N ASN A 9 -7.97 6.52 -9.89
CA ASN A 9 -8.67 6.32 -8.61
C ASN A 9 -8.63 7.55 -7.71
N ASN A 10 -8.27 8.72 -8.27
CA ASN A 10 -8.11 9.99 -7.54
C ASN A 10 -7.23 9.86 -6.29
N LEU A 11 -6.19 9.02 -6.35
CA LEU A 11 -5.34 8.79 -5.19
C LEU A 11 -4.47 10.00 -4.89
N PRO A 12 -4.22 10.29 -3.60
CA PRO A 12 -3.32 11.35 -3.20
C PRO A 12 -1.91 11.22 -3.78
N LYS A 13 -1.28 12.38 -4.04
CA LYS A 13 0.07 12.44 -4.59
C LYS A 13 1.12 11.82 -3.67
N TYR A 14 0.88 11.68 -2.37
CA TYR A 14 1.85 11.08 -1.45
C TYR A 14 2.09 9.58 -1.72
N PHE A 15 1.16 8.89 -2.39
CA PHE A 15 1.36 7.51 -2.86
C PHE A 15 2.21 7.39 -4.14
N TRP A 16 2.89 8.46 -4.57
CA TRP A 16 3.69 8.46 -5.80
C TRP A 16 4.75 7.36 -5.83
N ALA A 17 5.41 7.08 -4.69
CA ALA A 17 6.46 6.07 -4.61
C ALA A 17 5.92 4.67 -4.91
N GLU A 18 4.78 4.32 -4.29
CA GLU A 18 4.10 3.04 -4.53
C GLU A 18 3.58 2.92 -5.95
N THR A 19 3.09 4.03 -6.50
CA THR A 19 2.63 4.09 -7.89
C THR A 19 3.78 3.80 -8.88
N ILE A 20 4.97 4.34 -8.63
CA ILE A 20 6.15 4.08 -9.47
C ILE A 20 6.58 2.62 -9.35
N ASN A 21 6.64 2.08 -8.13
CA ASN A 21 7.01 0.68 -7.90
C ASN A 21 6.05 -0.28 -8.65
N THR A 22 4.75 -0.04 -8.54
CA THR A 22 3.73 -0.83 -9.23
C THR A 22 3.82 -0.70 -10.74
N SER A 23 4.05 0.51 -11.25
CA SER A 23 4.29 0.74 -12.69
C SER A 23 5.46 -0.08 -13.21
N CYS A 24 6.61 -0.03 -12.51
CA CYS A 24 7.80 -0.79 -12.89
C CYS A 24 7.54 -2.30 -12.81
N TYR A 25 6.86 -2.77 -11.76
CA TYR A 25 6.52 -4.18 -11.58
C TYR A 25 5.65 -4.72 -12.73
N ILE A 26 4.62 -3.96 -13.11
CA ILE A 26 3.73 -4.28 -14.23
C ILE A 26 4.52 -4.28 -15.54
N LEU A 27 5.24 -3.19 -15.84
CA LEU A 27 6.00 -3.05 -17.09
C LEU A 27 7.02 -4.19 -17.28
N ASN A 28 7.68 -4.64 -16.23
CA ASN A 28 8.62 -5.76 -16.30
C ASN A 28 7.97 -7.09 -16.71
N ARG A 29 6.66 -7.23 -16.52
CA ARG A 29 5.90 -8.47 -16.74
C ARG A 29 4.94 -8.41 -17.93
N ILE A 30 4.57 -7.23 -18.42
CA ILE A 30 3.65 -7.10 -19.56
C ILE A 30 4.34 -6.58 -20.82
N SER A 31 5.43 -5.82 -20.69
CA SER A 31 6.08 -5.22 -21.85
C SER A 31 6.87 -6.28 -22.62
N ILE A 32 6.47 -6.53 -23.86
CA ILE A 32 7.13 -7.50 -24.73
C ILE A 32 8.19 -6.77 -25.55
N THR A 33 9.42 -7.29 -25.52
CA THR A 33 10.48 -6.82 -26.41
C THR A 33 10.24 -7.37 -27.81
N SER A 34 10.15 -6.48 -28.81
CA SER A 34 9.78 -6.86 -30.20
C SER A 34 10.72 -7.93 -30.80
N ILE A 35 12.01 -7.81 -30.52
CA ILE A 35 13.06 -8.70 -31.05
C ILE A 35 12.96 -10.12 -30.48
N LEU A 36 12.79 -10.26 -29.16
CA LEU A 36 12.85 -11.56 -28.49
C LEU A 36 11.46 -12.17 -28.26
N LYS A 37 10.38 -11.40 -28.50
CA LYS A 37 8.98 -11.76 -28.19
C LYS A 37 8.78 -12.27 -26.76
N LYS A 38 9.60 -11.79 -25.83
CA LYS A 38 9.61 -12.14 -24.42
C LYS A 38 9.57 -10.88 -23.56
N THR A 39 8.99 -11.03 -22.38
CA THR A 39 8.96 -9.99 -21.35
C THR A 39 10.29 -9.98 -20.58
N PRO A 40 10.72 -8.83 -20.00
CA PRO A 40 11.88 -8.77 -19.12
C PRO A 40 11.83 -9.82 -18.00
N TYR A 41 10.65 -10.07 -17.43
CA TYR A 41 10.44 -11.09 -16.42
C TYR A 41 10.75 -12.50 -16.93
N GLU A 42 10.29 -12.85 -18.13
CA GLU A 42 10.60 -14.16 -18.75
C GLU A 42 12.08 -14.33 -19.03
N LEU A 43 12.76 -13.27 -19.47
CA LEU A 43 14.20 -13.30 -19.72
C LEU A 43 14.98 -13.49 -18.42
N TRP A 44 14.55 -12.84 -17.34
CA TRP A 44 15.26 -12.92 -16.06
C TRP A 44 14.95 -14.18 -15.26
N ARG A 45 13.68 -14.62 -15.21
CA ARG A 45 13.24 -15.75 -14.38
C ARG A 45 13.04 -17.05 -15.16
N GLY A 46 13.12 -17.03 -16.49
CA GLY A 46 12.92 -18.19 -17.35
C GLY A 46 11.49 -18.76 -17.32
N ARG A 47 10.52 -18.02 -16.77
CA ARG A 47 9.13 -18.46 -16.58
C ARG A 47 8.16 -17.37 -16.99
N LYS A 48 7.02 -17.76 -17.56
CA LYS A 48 5.95 -16.83 -17.92
C LYS A 48 5.36 -16.18 -16.68
N PRO A 49 5.08 -14.86 -16.68
CA PRO A 49 4.39 -14.22 -15.58
C PRO A 49 2.95 -14.75 -15.48
N ASN A 50 2.43 -14.86 -14.27
CA ASN A 50 1.02 -15.18 -14.05
C ASN A 50 0.22 -13.87 -14.11
N ILE A 51 -0.64 -13.73 -15.12
CA ILE A 51 -1.45 -12.51 -15.32
C ILE A 51 -2.62 -12.42 -14.32
N SER A 52 -3.15 -13.54 -13.84
CA SER A 52 -4.26 -13.56 -12.88
C SER A 52 -3.90 -12.98 -11.50
N TYR A 53 -2.62 -12.72 -11.27
CA TYR A 53 -2.11 -12.09 -10.04
C TYR A 53 -2.26 -10.56 -10.04
N PHE A 54 -2.53 -9.96 -11.20
CA PHE A 54 -2.66 -8.51 -11.28
C PHE A 54 -4.04 -8.05 -10.87
N HIS A 55 -4.06 -6.99 -10.07
CA HIS A 55 -5.26 -6.31 -9.60
C HIS A 55 -5.22 -4.83 -9.94
N THR A 56 -6.40 -4.21 -10.00
CA THR A 56 -6.54 -2.79 -10.30
C THR A 56 -5.94 -1.94 -9.18
N PHE A 57 -4.86 -1.20 -9.46
CA PHE A 57 -4.23 -0.28 -8.50
C PHE A 57 -5.26 0.72 -7.97
N GLY A 58 -5.26 1.00 -6.67
CA GLY A 58 -6.21 1.91 -6.03
C GLY A 58 -7.60 1.33 -5.76
N CYS A 59 -7.86 0.06 -6.10
CA CYS A 59 -9.12 -0.58 -5.74
C CYS A 59 -9.24 -0.75 -4.22
N LYS A 60 -10.50 -0.89 -3.78
CA LYS A 60 -10.81 -1.22 -2.40
C LYS A 60 -10.40 -2.67 -2.13
N CYS A 61 -9.69 -2.89 -1.03
CA CYS A 61 -9.28 -4.22 -0.63
C CYS A 61 -9.61 -4.48 0.84
N PHE A 62 -9.70 -5.75 1.18
CA PHE A 62 -9.96 -6.26 2.52
C PHE A 62 -8.77 -7.10 2.95
N ILE A 63 -8.04 -6.60 3.94
CA ILE A 63 -6.79 -7.18 4.43
C ILE A 63 -7.13 -8.04 5.65
N HIS A 64 -6.75 -9.31 5.62
CA HIS A 64 -6.92 -10.16 6.80
C HIS A 64 -5.88 -9.80 7.87
N ASN A 65 -6.35 -9.48 9.07
CA ASN A 65 -5.50 -9.28 10.23
C ASN A 65 -5.05 -10.66 10.75
N ASN A 66 -3.89 -11.12 10.27
CA ASN A 66 -3.34 -12.44 10.52
C ASN A 66 -2.72 -12.55 11.93
N GLY A 67 -3.49 -12.20 12.97
CA GLY A 67 -3.07 -12.24 14.38
C GLY A 67 -2.08 -11.14 14.78
N LYS A 68 -2.00 -10.03 14.04
CA LYS A 68 -1.16 -8.87 14.43
C LYS A 68 -1.71 -8.19 15.68
N GLU A 69 -3.02 -8.30 15.90
CA GLU A 69 -3.70 -7.81 17.08
C GLU A 69 -4.39 -8.96 17.82
N HIS A 70 -4.48 -8.82 19.14
CA HIS A 70 -5.21 -9.73 20.01
C HIS A 70 -6.71 -9.45 19.91
N LEU A 71 -7.30 -9.80 18.77
CA LEU A 71 -8.75 -9.70 18.55
C LEU A 71 -9.49 -10.81 19.30
N GLY A 72 -10.59 -10.46 19.94
CA GLY A 72 -11.52 -11.41 20.56
C GLY A 72 -12.20 -12.30 19.53
N LYS A 73 -12.89 -13.34 20.01
CA LYS A 73 -13.52 -14.35 19.15
C LYS A 73 -14.55 -13.78 18.16
N PHE A 74 -15.17 -12.65 18.50
CA PHE A 74 -16.24 -12.01 17.74
C PHE A 74 -15.82 -10.71 17.03
N ASP A 75 -14.57 -10.28 17.21
CA ASP A 75 -14.12 -9.03 16.60
C ASP A 75 -13.81 -9.23 15.11
N SER A 76 -13.97 -8.16 14.33
CA SER A 76 -13.69 -8.18 12.90
C SER A 76 -12.19 -8.41 12.64
N LYS A 77 -11.85 -9.54 12.04
CA LYS A 77 -10.46 -9.89 11.65
C LYS A 77 -10.04 -9.32 10.30
N VAL A 78 -10.78 -8.36 9.77
CA VAL A 78 -10.58 -7.83 8.42
C VAL A 78 -10.57 -6.33 8.47
N ASP A 79 -9.52 -5.76 7.92
CA ASP A 79 -9.32 -4.34 7.78
C ASP A 79 -9.63 -3.89 6.36
N LYS A 80 -10.27 -2.72 6.24
CA LYS A 80 -10.49 -2.09 4.93
C LYS A 80 -9.23 -1.35 4.53
N GLY A 81 -8.87 -1.45 3.26
CA GLY A 81 -7.69 -0.82 2.72
C GLY A 81 -7.82 -0.42 1.26
N ILE A 82 -6.72 0.13 0.75
CA ILE A 82 -6.54 0.49 -0.65
C ILE A 82 -5.37 -0.32 -1.17
N PHE A 83 -5.55 -0.97 -2.32
CA PHE A 83 -4.46 -1.70 -2.96
C PHE A 83 -3.47 -0.72 -3.60
N LEU A 84 -2.20 -0.82 -3.22
CA LEU A 84 -1.13 0.05 -3.71
C LEU A 84 -0.09 -0.68 -4.56
N GLY A 85 0.00 -2.00 -4.50
CA GLY A 85 0.97 -2.69 -5.35
C GLY A 85 1.40 -4.05 -4.87
N TYR A 86 2.61 -4.41 -5.29
CA TYR A 86 3.18 -5.73 -5.06
C TYR A 86 4.42 -5.60 -4.18
N SER A 87 4.56 -6.50 -3.21
CA SER A 87 5.75 -6.56 -2.37
C SER A 87 6.99 -6.92 -3.21
N SER A 88 8.12 -6.29 -2.91
CA SER A 88 9.41 -6.60 -3.54
C SER A 88 10.01 -7.90 -3.02
N SER A 89 9.75 -8.23 -1.76
CA SER A 89 10.43 -9.31 -1.03
C SER A 89 9.64 -10.61 -0.99
N SER A 90 8.32 -10.55 -1.16
CA SER A 90 7.44 -11.70 -0.97
C SER A 90 6.31 -11.73 -1.98
N ARG A 91 5.58 -12.85 -2.04
CA ARG A 91 4.35 -12.97 -2.85
C ARG A 91 3.16 -12.38 -2.07
N ALA A 92 3.32 -11.13 -1.66
CA ALA A 92 2.33 -10.36 -0.92
C ALA A 92 1.93 -9.12 -1.72
N TYR A 93 0.78 -8.58 -1.36
CA TYR A 93 0.27 -7.33 -1.86
C TYR A 93 0.59 -6.22 -0.88
N ARG A 94 0.96 -5.06 -1.41
CA ARG A 94 1.15 -3.85 -0.65
C ARG A 94 -0.16 -3.09 -0.62
N CYS A 95 -0.69 -2.89 0.57
CA CYS A 95 -1.99 -2.28 0.78
C CYS A 95 -1.87 -1.20 1.84
N PHE A 96 -2.58 -0.09 1.64
CA PHE A 96 -2.78 0.92 2.68
C PHE A 96 -3.93 0.47 3.57
N ASN A 97 -3.64 0.21 4.84
CA ASN A 97 -4.66 -0.14 5.83
C ASN A 97 -5.24 1.16 6.40
N LYS A 98 -6.54 1.36 6.24
CA LYS A 98 -7.21 2.60 6.72
C LYS A 98 -7.31 2.68 8.23
N ARG A 99 -7.29 1.55 8.92
CA ARG A 99 -7.39 1.51 10.38
C ARG A 99 -6.06 1.91 11.03
N THR A 100 -4.94 1.44 10.49
CA THR A 100 -3.61 1.74 11.03
C THR A 100 -2.94 2.92 10.35
N LEU A 101 -3.47 3.37 9.20
CA LEU A 101 -2.92 4.41 8.33
C LEU A 101 -1.49 4.11 7.86
N LEU A 102 -1.17 2.82 7.74
CA LEU A 102 0.14 2.34 7.31
C LEU A 102 0.03 1.53 6.03
N VAL A 103 1.08 1.62 5.23
CA VAL A 103 1.29 0.75 4.08
C VAL A 103 1.93 -0.55 4.57
N GLU A 104 1.23 -1.66 4.40
CA GLU A 104 1.67 -2.97 4.85
C GLU A 104 1.65 -4.01 3.72
N ASP A 105 2.53 -5.00 3.87
CA ASP A 105 2.56 -6.16 2.99
C ASP A 105 1.65 -7.27 3.59
N SER A 106 0.68 -7.75 2.80
CA SER A 106 -0.21 -8.86 3.20
C SER A 106 -0.43 -9.84 2.07
N MET A 107 -0.38 -11.15 2.39
CA MET A 107 -0.64 -12.23 1.43
C MET A 107 -2.14 -12.54 1.30
N HIS A 108 -2.92 -12.28 2.34
CA HIS A 108 -4.34 -12.63 2.42
C HIS A 108 -5.18 -11.37 2.25
N VAL A 109 -5.45 -11.04 0.98
CA VAL A 109 -6.19 -9.84 0.58
C VAL A 109 -7.29 -10.24 -0.38
N VAL A 110 -8.50 -9.70 -0.15
CA VAL A 110 -9.64 -9.83 -1.06
C VAL A 110 -9.89 -8.47 -1.72
N PHE A 111 -10.01 -8.46 -3.05
CA PHE A 111 -10.15 -7.23 -3.84
C PHE A 111 -11.60 -7.04 -4.27
N ASP A 112 -12.08 -5.80 -4.17
CA ASP A 112 -13.35 -5.36 -4.72
C ASP A 112 -13.09 -4.39 -5.87
N GLU A 113 -13.06 -4.95 -7.08
CA GLU A 113 -12.80 -4.22 -8.32
C GLU A 113 -14.08 -3.67 -8.98
N SER A 114 -15.25 -3.95 -8.39
CA SER A 114 -16.57 -3.63 -8.94
C SER A 114 -16.84 -2.12 -9.01
N ASN A 115 -16.17 -1.33 -8.16
CA ASN A 115 -16.23 0.13 -8.17
C ASN A 115 -14.84 0.73 -7.85
N PRO A 116 -14.01 1.00 -8.88
CA PRO A 116 -12.65 1.52 -8.68
C PRO A 116 -12.65 2.94 -8.08
N LYS A 117 -13.70 3.72 -8.30
CA LYS A 117 -13.77 5.10 -7.80
C LYS A 117 -14.03 5.11 -6.30
N LEU A 118 -13.00 5.43 -5.51
CA LEU A 118 -13.15 5.80 -4.12
C LEU A 118 -13.99 7.10 -4.02
N PRO A 119 -15.00 7.17 -3.13
CA PRO A 119 -15.72 8.42 -2.89
C PRO A 119 -14.76 9.52 -2.42
N LYS A 120 -14.90 10.74 -2.97
CA LYS A 120 -14.01 11.89 -2.68
C LYS A 120 -13.90 12.22 -1.19
N GLU A 121 -14.94 11.95 -0.40
CA GLU A 121 -14.99 12.24 1.03
C GLU A 121 -14.00 11.40 1.84
N VAL A 122 -13.70 10.17 1.42
CA VAL A 122 -12.80 9.29 2.20
C VAL A 122 -11.34 9.75 2.13
N ILE A 123 -10.98 10.53 1.10
CA ILE A 123 -9.60 10.92 0.81
C ILE A 123 -9.18 12.14 1.63
N VAL A 124 -10.13 13.05 1.93
CA VAL A 124 -9.86 14.24 2.76
C VAL A 124 -9.69 13.89 4.23
N ASP A 125 -10.52 12.98 4.77
CA ASP A 125 -10.36 12.49 6.15
C ASP A 125 -9.02 11.75 6.32
N ASP A 126 -8.67 10.85 5.39
CA ASP A 126 -7.39 10.11 5.43
C ASP A 126 -6.16 11.06 5.35
N CYS A 127 -6.27 12.24 4.70
CA CYS A 127 -5.20 13.25 4.68
C CYS A 127 -5.06 13.99 6.01
N VAL A 128 -6.17 14.35 6.64
CA VAL A 128 -6.18 15.00 7.96
C VAL A 128 -5.62 14.04 9.00
N ASP A 129 -6.08 12.78 9.00
CA ASP A 129 -5.60 11.76 9.93
C ASP A 129 -4.11 11.44 9.72
N PHE A 130 -3.61 11.38 8.48
CA PHE A 130 -2.19 11.13 8.22
C PHE A 130 -1.31 12.31 8.68
N ILE A 131 -1.78 13.54 8.50
CA ILE A 131 -1.08 14.74 8.97
C ILE A 131 -1.13 14.84 10.49
N GLU A 132 -2.30 14.69 11.11
CA GLU A 132 -2.47 14.74 12.57
C GLU A 132 -1.65 13.65 13.26
N ASN A 133 -1.68 12.42 12.77
CA ASN A 133 -0.86 11.34 13.34
C ASN A 133 0.65 11.56 13.11
N GLY A 134 1.04 12.13 11.97
CA GLY A 134 2.42 12.53 11.70
C GLY A 134 2.90 13.61 12.68
N VAL A 135 2.10 14.65 12.90
CA VAL A 135 2.39 15.76 13.82
C VAL A 135 2.40 15.27 15.28
N ASN A 136 1.43 14.46 15.69
CA ASN A 136 1.37 13.89 17.04
C ASN A 136 2.59 13.00 17.35
N LYS A 137 3.09 12.24 16.36
CA LYS A 137 4.29 11.42 16.54
C LYS A 137 5.56 12.27 16.69
N ILE A 138 5.67 13.36 15.91
CA ILE A 138 6.80 14.31 16.02
C ILE A 138 6.78 14.98 17.39
N ASN A 139 5.61 15.46 17.83
CA ASN A 139 5.45 16.08 19.15
C ASN A 139 5.80 15.10 20.28
N LEU A 140 5.36 13.83 20.20
CA LEU A 140 5.70 12.81 21.21
C LEU A 140 7.22 12.54 21.29
N ASP A 141 7.90 12.53 20.15
CA ASP A 141 9.36 12.31 20.10
C ASP A 141 10.13 13.55 20.55
N GLU A 142 9.59 14.76 20.40
CA GLU A 142 10.14 16.00 20.95
C GLU A 142 9.97 16.08 22.47
N THR A 143 8.79 15.79 23.00
CA THR A 143 8.54 15.77 24.46
C THR A 143 9.42 14.74 25.17
N LYS A 144 9.64 13.56 24.56
CA LYS A 144 10.56 12.55 25.11
C LYS A 144 12.02 12.97 25.10
N ARG A 145 12.43 13.79 24.11
CA ARG A 145 13.79 14.33 24.06
C ARG A 145 13.99 15.39 25.14
N GLU A 146 12.99 16.24 25.36
CA GLU A 146 13.01 17.28 26.39
C GLU A 146 13.04 16.67 27.81
N GLU A 147 12.22 15.65 28.09
CA GLU A 147 12.24 14.92 29.36
C GLU A 147 13.60 14.22 29.62
N SER A 148 14.23 13.65 28.58
CA SER A 148 15.56 13.02 28.72
C SER A 148 16.70 14.01 28.99
N THR A 149 16.53 15.28 28.61
CA THR A 149 17.52 16.34 28.89
C THR A 149 17.34 16.97 30.28
N GLU A 150 16.16 16.88 30.89
CA GLU A 150 15.91 17.41 32.24
C GLU A 150 16.29 16.42 33.36
N GLU A 151 16.31 15.11 33.10
CA GLU A 151 16.76 14.09 34.09
C GLU A 151 18.29 13.97 34.21
N GLU A 152 19.08 14.60 33.32
CA GLU A 152 20.57 14.52 33.33
C GLU A 152 21.26 15.72 34.01
N THR A 153 20.54 16.69 34.57
CA THR A 153 21.15 17.78 35.35
C THR A 153 21.06 17.53 36.87
N PRO A 154 22.20 17.29 37.56
CA PRO A 154 22.24 17.10 39.01
C PRO A 154 22.06 18.40 39.83
#